data_AF-Q95WS3-F1
#
_entry.id   AF-Q95WS3-F1
#
_cell.length_a   1.000
_cell.length_b   1.000
_cell.length_c   1.000
_cell.angle_alpha   90.00
_cell.angle_beta   90.00
_cell.angle_gamma   90.00
#
_symmetry.space_group_name_H-M   'P 1'
#
loop_
_entity.id
_entity.type
_entity.pdbx_description
1 polymer ?
#
loop_
_entity_poly.entity_id
_entity_poly.type
_entity_poly.pdbx_seq_one_letter_code
_entity_poly.pdbx_strand_id
1 'polypeptide(L)'
;RTRTESKKILSVGTLGHLWVTHPPLLPISFPHVGEIRSKWAQISDPNRDFAIEKPIRFVAGLPCAVKFVASLHNLTEKDLRNLRVQVDYPNNTRDYFRPLATDISKEGDRVSSLVLTSSSEAWSDAVM
;
A
#
# COMPACT_ATOMS: atom_id res chain seq x y z
N ARG A 1 2.49 -12.42 42.18
CA ARG A 1 2.16 -11.01 42.49
C ARG A 1 2.22 -10.24 41.17
N THR A 2 1.06 -9.90 40.63
CA THR A 2 0.87 -9.19 39.36
C THR A 2 1.29 -7.72 39.52
N ARG A 3 2.23 -7.24 38.70
CA ARG A 3 2.60 -5.82 38.64
C ARG A 3 1.51 -5.11 37.84
N THR A 4 0.57 -4.50 38.54
CA THR A 4 -0.35 -3.51 37.96
C THR A 4 0.45 -2.28 37.59
N GLU A 5 0.82 -2.15 36.32
CA GLU A 5 1.37 -0.90 35.79
C GLU A 5 0.27 0.16 35.78
N SER A 6 0.21 0.92 36.87
CA SER A 6 -0.55 2.17 36.92
C SER A 6 -0.03 3.07 35.80
N LYS A 7 -0.88 3.37 34.81
CA LYS A 7 -0.57 4.34 33.75
C LYS A 7 -0.24 5.68 34.43
N LYS A 8 1.05 6.03 34.50
CA LYS A 8 1.50 7.29 35.09
C LYS A 8 1.06 8.42 34.16
N ILE A 9 0.12 9.23 34.63
CA ILE A 9 -0.32 10.42 33.91
C ILE A 9 0.84 11.41 33.94
N LEU A 10 1.42 11.70 32.77
CA LEU A 10 2.48 12.68 32.63
C LEU A 10 1.85 14.08 32.71
N SER A 11 2.01 14.76 33.84
CA SER A 11 1.65 16.18 33.95
C SER A 11 2.69 17.04 33.23
N VAL A 12 2.30 18.23 32.80
CA VAL A 12 3.18 19.18 32.07
C VAL A 12 4.49 19.44 32.84
N GLY A 13 4.42 19.53 34.18
CA GLY A 13 5.61 19.71 35.03
C GLY A 13 6.55 18.50 35.02
N THR A 14 6.00 17.29 35.08
CA THR A 14 6.81 16.04 35.00
C THR A 14 7.45 15.88 33.62
N LEU A 15 6.73 16.32 32.58
CA LEU A 15 7.19 16.29 31.19
C LEU A 15 8.35 17.29 30.97
N GLY A 16 8.25 18.50 31.53
CA GLY A 16 9.35 19.47 31.53
C GLY A 16 10.60 18.96 32.23
N HIS A 17 10.45 18.34 33.41
CA HIS A 17 11.59 17.73 34.12
C HIS A 17 12.24 16.59 33.32
N LEU A 18 11.45 15.77 32.62
CA LEU A 18 11.96 14.72 31.75
C LEU A 18 12.75 15.28 30.56
N TRP A 19 12.33 16.41 29.98
CA TRP A 19 13.05 17.02 28.86
C TRP A 19 14.36 17.67 29.29
N VAL A 20 14.43 18.19 30.52
CA VAL A 20 15.67 18.74 31.08
C VAL A 20 16.66 17.61 31.42
N THR A 21 16.17 16.51 32.00
CA THR A 21 17.02 15.37 32.38
C THR A 21 17.39 14.46 31.21
N HIS A 22 16.53 14.40 30.20
CA HIS A 22 16.69 13.57 29.00
C HIS A 22 16.34 14.42 27.78
N PRO A 23 17.21 15.37 27.41
CA PRO A 23 16.96 16.20 26.24
C PRO A 23 16.82 15.30 25.01
N PRO A 24 15.73 15.45 24.23
CA PRO A 24 15.55 14.67 23.03
C PRO A 24 16.70 14.97 22.07
N LEU A 25 17.34 13.91 21.56
CA LEU A 25 18.36 14.05 20.54
C LEU A 25 17.67 14.44 19.24
N LEU A 26 17.88 15.68 18.81
CA LEU A 26 17.51 16.10 17.47
C LEU A 26 18.40 15.38 16.46
N PRO A 27 17.86 14.96 15.30
CA PRO A 27 18.69 14.41 14.23
C PRO A 27 19.72 15.46 13.79
N ILE A 28 20.93 14.98 13.45
CA ILE A 28 22.08 15.81 13.06
C ILE A 28 21.78 16.64 11.81
N SER A 29 20.89 16.16 10.95
CA SER A 29 20.37 16.90 9.81
C SER A 29 18.93 16.49 9.53
N PHE A 30 18.17 17.45 9.02
CA PHE A 30 16.88 17.18 8.39
C PHE A 30 17.11 17.00 6.88
N PRO A 31 16.45 16.04 6.24
CA PRO A 31 16.47 15.95 4.79
C PRO A 31 15.96 17.28 4.21
N HIS A 32 16.62 17.77 3.16
CA HIS A 32 16.25 19.01 2.52
C HIS A 32 14.81 18.89 1.99
N VAL A 33 13.93 19.81 2.37
CA VAL A 33 12.49 19.72 2.05
C VAL A 33 12.25 19.60 0.54
N GLY A 34 13.09 20.25 -0.29
CA GLY A 34 13.01 20.16 -1.75
C GLY A 34 13.37 18.79 -2.35
N GLU A 35 14.00 17.89 -1.58
CA GLU A 35 14.33 16.53 -2.00
C GLU A 35 13.21 15.53 -1.67
N ILE A 36 12.24 15.93 -0.84
CA ILE A 36 11.11 15.09 -0.47
C ILE A 36 10.17 15.00 -1.66
N ARG A 37 10.13 13.81 -2.29
CA ARG A 37 9.20 13.50 -3.38
C ARG A 37 8.23 12.42 -2.94
N SER A 38 6.94 12.70 -3.09
CA SER A 38 5.91 11.68 -2.93
C SER A 38 6.07 10.62 -4.02
N LYS A 39 6.17 9.36 -3.60
CA LYS A 39 6.09 8.20 -4.50
C LYS A 39 4.63 7.80 -4.61
N TRP A 40 4.14 7.65 -5.82
CA TRP A 40 2.75 7.31 -6.06
C TRP A 40 2.59 6.62 -7.40
N ALA A 41 1.44 6.00 -7.59
CA ALA A 41 1.07 5.35 -8.84
C ALA A 41 -0.34 5.78 -9.24
N GLN A 42 -0.55 5.97 -10.53
CA GLN A 42 -1.87 6.23 -11.12
C GLN A 42 -2.36 4.97 -11.81
N ILE A 43 -3.38 4.32 -11.26
CA ILE A 43 -3.98 3.14 -11.88
C ILE A 43 -4.87 3.63 -13.02
N SER A 44 -4.56 3.19 -14.25
CA SER A 44 -5.39 3.46 -15.43
C SER A 44 -6.36 2.32 -15.70
N ASP A 45 -5.94 1.06 -15.43
CA ASP A 45 -6.76 -0.13 -15.53
C ASP A 45 -6.52 -1.03 -14.30
N PRO A 46 -7.58 -1.57 -13.65
CA PRO A 46 -8.99 -1.40 -13.98
C PRO A 46 -9.53 0.00 -13.67
N ASN A 47 -10.41 0.52 -14.54
CA ASN A 47 -11.08 1.81 -14.35
C ASN A 47 -12.44 1.62 -13.64
N ARG A 48 -12.69 2.44 -12.62
CA ARG A 48 -13.94 2.47 -11.86
C ARG A 48 -15.17 2.66 -12.73
N ASP A 49 -15.11 3.59 -13.69
CA ASP A 49 -16.26 3.92 -14.53
C ASP A 49 -16.61 2.73 -15.45
N PHE A 50 -15.58 2.07 -15.99
CA PHE A 50 -15.74 0.89 -16.82
C PHE A 50 -16.25 -0.33 -16.03
N ALA A 51 -15.86 -0.45 -14.76
CA ALA A 51 -16.30 -1.53 -13.89
C ALA A 51 -17.82 -1.50 -13.62
N ILE A 52 -18.45 -0.32 -13.66
CA ILE A 52 -19.90 -0.15 -13.51
C ILE A 52 -20.63 -0.70 -14.74
N GLU A 53 -20.14 -0.40 -15.95
CA GLU A 53 -20.75 -0.86 -17.20
C GLU A 53 -20.50 -2.37 -17.46
N LYS A 54 -19.29 -2.82 -17.16
CA LYS A 54 -18.83 -4.19 -17.43
C LYS A 54 -18.11 -4.75 -16.20
N PRO A 55 -18.87 -5.32 -15.24
CA PRO A 55 -18.27 -5.95 -14.08
C PRO A 55 -17.41 -7.15 -14.51
N ILE A 56 -16.30 -7.33 -13.82
CA ILE A 56 -15.43 -8.50 -13.99
C ILE A 56 -16.19 -9.72 -13.48
N ARG A 57 -16.44 -10.70 -14.35
CA ARG A 57 -17.13 -11.95 -14.01
C ARG A 57 -16.11 -13.07 -13.95
N PHE A 58 -16.06 -13.78 -12.82
CA PHE A 58 -15.22 -14.95 -12.64
C PHE A 58 -15.96 -16.02 -11.82
N VAL A 59 -15.50 -17.27 -11.93
CA VAL A 59 -16.08 -18.43 -11.26
C VAL A 59 -15.38 -18.65 -9.92
N ALA A 60 -16.15 -18.90 -8.87
CA ALA A 60 -15.59 -19.23 -7.56
C ALA A 60 -14.71 -20.49 -7.64
N GLY A 61 -13.58 -20.47 -6.93
CA GLY A 61 -12.58 -21.54 -6.94
C GLY A 61 -11.64 -21.56 -8.15
N LEU A 62 -11.82 -20.67 -9.13
CA LEU A 62 -10.91 -20.54 -10.27
C LEU A 62 -10.21 -19.17 -10.26
N PRO A 63 -8.87 -19.12 -10.38
CA PRO A 63 -8.15 -17.86 -10.56
C PRO A 63 -8.56 -17.16 -11.85
N CYS A 64 -8.82 -15.85 -11.75
CA CYS A 64 -9.08 -14.97 -12.87
C CYS A 64 -7.95 -13.94 -13.00
N ALA A 65 -7.34 -13.87 -14.18
CA ALA A 65 -6.33 -12.88 -14.49
C ALA A 65 -6.99 -11.55 -14.90
N VAL A 66 -6.76 -10.50 -14.12
CA VAL A 66 -7.25 -9.15 -14.39
C VAL A 66 -6.10 -8.29 -14.88
N LYS A 67 -6.32 -7.55 -15.96
CA LYS A 67 -5.33 -6.61 -16.48
C LYS A 67 -5.18 -5.43 -15.53
N PHE A 68 -3.93 -5.18 -15.12
CA PHE A 68 -3.54 -4.06 -14.28
C PHE A 68 -2.55 -3.18 -15.04
N VAL A 69 -2.88 -1.91 -15.20
CA VAL A 69 -2.02 -0.91 -15.82
C VAL A 69 -1.94 0.30 -14.91
N ALA A 70 -0.72 0.73 -14.59
CA ALA A 70 -0.50 1.93 -13.79
C ALA A 70 0.74 2.71 -14.25
N SER A 71 0.64 4.04 -14.17
CA SER A 71 1.79 4.94 -14.29
C SER A 71 2.46 5.09 -12.93
N LEU A 72 3.79 5.10 -12.92
CA LEU A 72 4.65 5.06 -11.75
C LEU A 72 5.43 6.37 -11.64
N HIS A 73 5.36 7.03 -10.48
CA HIS A 73 5.97 8.34 -10.29
C HIS A 73 6.93 8.36 -9.10
N ASN A 74 8.12 8.92 -9.32
CA ASN A 74 9.19 9.09 -8.32
C ASN A 74 9.67 7.77 -7.68
N LEU A 75 9.58 6.66 -8.41
CA LEU A 75 10.08 5.35 -7.98
C LEU A 75 11.51 5.14 -8.47
N THR A 76 12.40 4.70 -7.57
CA THR A 76 13.78 4.32 -7.90
C THR A 76 13.82 2.87 -8.39
N GLU A 77 14.92 2.45 -9.02
CA GLU A 77 15.08 1.03 -9.40
C GLU A 77 14.97 0.07 -8.21
N LYS A 78 15.39 0.49 -7.02
CA LYS A 78 15.23 -0.31 -5.79
C LYS A 78 13.76 -0.43 -5.41
N ASP A 79 12.98 0.62 -5.61
CA ASP A 79 11.54 0.58 -5.36
C ASP A 79 10.83 -0.30 -6.39
N LEU A 80 11.18 -0.19 -7.68
CA LEU A 80 10.62 -1.03 -8.75
C LEU A 80 10.83 -2.52 -8.49
N ARG A 81 12.04 -2.90 -8.01
CA ARG A 81 12.33 -4.30 -7.62
C ARG A 81 11.45 -4.78 -6.46
N ASN A 82 10.99 -3.89 -5.59
CA ASN A 82 10.17 -4.21 -4.42
C ASN A 82 8.69 -3.86 -4.60
N LEU A 83 8.29 -3.43 -5.81
CA LEU A 83 6.92 -3.07 -6.12
C LEU A 83 5.99 -4.27 -5.91
N ARG A 84 4.88 -4.03 -5.20
CA ARG A 84 3.81 -5.01 -5.00
C ARG A 84 2.47 -4.35 -5.27
N VAL A 85 1.59 -5.09 -5.92
CA VAL A 85 0.18 -4.74 -6.08
C VAL A 85 -0.58 -5.43 -4.97
N GLN A 86 -1.30 -4.66 -4.15
CA GLN A 86 -2.20 -5.18 -3.14
C GLN A 86 -3.60 -5.28 -3.73
N VAL A 87 -4.27 -6.40 -3.51
CA VAL A 87 -5.68 -6.61 -3.84
C VAL A 87 -6.44 -6.75 -2.52
N ASP A 88 -7.32 -5.81 -2.25
CA ASP A 88 -8.25 -5.86 -1.11
C ASP A 88 -9.57 -6.47 -1.57
N TYR A 89 -9.99 -7.56 -0.93
CA TYR A 89 -11.26 -8.22 -1.24
C TYR A 89 -12.36 -7.79 -0.25
N PRO A 90 -13.65 -7.90 -0.63
CA PRO A 90 -14.79 -7.52 0.21
C PRO A 90 -14.87 -8.26 1.57
N ASN A 91 -14.32 -9.46 1.66
CA ASN A 91 -14.24 -10.26 2.89
C ASN A 91 -13.08 -9.82 3.82
N ASN A 92 -12.47 -8.65 3.58
CA ASN A 92 -11.30 -8.13 4.27
C ASN A 92 -10.02 -8.97 4.13
N THR A 93 -9.98 -9.95 3.22
CA THR A 93 -8.72 -10.63 2.88
C THR A 93 -7.90 -9.76 1.93
N ARG A 94 -6.58 -9.95 1.96
CA ARG A 94 -5.63 -9.20 1.15
C ARG A 94 -4.66 -10.13 0.48
N ASP A 95 -4.47 -9.93 -0.82
CA ASP A 95 -3.42 -10.61 -1.57
C ASP A 95 -2.38 -9.60 -2.06
N TYR A 96 -1.15 -10.10 -2.21
CA TYR A 96 -0.03 -9.33 -2.72
C TYR A 96 0.55 -10.01 -3.94
N PHE A 97 0.57 -9.27 -5.04
CA PHE A 97 1.15 -9.71 -6.30
C PHE A 97 2.41 -8.90 -6.61
N ARG A 98 3.46 -9.58 -7.09
CA ARG A 98 4.69 -8.93 -7.55
C ARG A 98 4.71 -8.94 -9.09
N PRO A 99 4.63 -7.77 -9.74
CA PRO A 99 4.82 -7.68 -11.18
C PRO A 99 6.14 -8.28 -11.62
N LEU A 100 6.15 -8.92 -12.80
CA LEU A 100 7.39 -9.38 -13.40
C LEU A 100 8.22 -8.19 -13.85
N ALA A 101 9.55 -8.35 -13.92
CA ALA A 101 10.42 -7.31 -14.45
C ALA A 101 10.08 -6.96 -15.91
N THR A 102 9.53 -7.91 -16.66
CA THR A 102 9.05 -7.74 -18.05
C THR A 102 7.77 -6.91 -18.15
N ASP A 103 7.02 -6.79 -17.06
CA ASP A 103 5.75 -6.04 -17.02
C ASP A 103 5.97 -4.55 -16.75
N ILE A 104 7.18 -4.18 -16.32
CA ILE A 104 7.58 -2.80 -16.05
C ILE A 104 8.24 -2.25 -17.32
N SER A 105 7.88 -1.02 -17.71
CA SER A 105 8.50 -0.32 -18.83
C SER A 105 10.02 -0.19 -18.62
N LYS A 106 10.77 -0.05 -19.71
CA LYS A 106 12.23 0.12 -19.63
C LYS A 106 12.59 1.41 -18.90
N GLU A 107 11.73 2.41 -19.04
CA GLU A 107 11.81 3.72 -18.41
C GLU A 107 11.44 3.66 -16.92
N GLY A 108 10.80 2.58 -16.46
CA GLY A 108 10.39 2.39 -15.06
C GLY A 108 9.19 3.25 -14.63
N ASP A 109 8.53 3.90 -15.58
CA ASP A 109 7.44 4.84 -15.39
C ASP A 109 6.05 4.22 -15.58
N ARG A 110 5.97 2.95 -15.97
CA ARG A 110 4.71 2.24 -16.22
C ARG A 110 4.84 0.77 -15.86
N VAL A 111 3.76 0.21 -15.32
CA VAL A 111 3.59 -1.23 -15.14
C VAL A 111 2.33 -1.69 -15.87
N SER A 112 2.42 -2.81 -16.57
CA SER A 112 1.32 -3.48 -17.26
C SER A 112 1.43 -4.96 -17.00
N SER A 113 0.66 -5.47 -16.04
CA SER A 113 0.72 -6.85 -15.58
C SER A 113 -0.66 -7.51 -15.51
N LEU A 114 -0.67 -8.82 -15.32
CA LEU A 114 -1.87 -9.60 -15.05
C LEU A 114 -1.88 -9.94 -13.55
N VAL A 115 -2.86 -9.39 -12.84
CA VAL A 115 -3.07 -9.66 -11.42
C VAL A 115 -4.03 -10.82 -11.29
N LEU A 116 -3.60 -11.87 -10.61
CA LEU A 116 -4.46 -13.01 -10.31
C LEU A 116 -5.38 -12.64 -9.16
N THR A 117 -6.67 -12.77 -9.41
CA THR A 117 -7.74 -12.60 -8.42
C THR A 117 -8.47 -13.92 -8.28
N SER A 118 -8.76 -14.33 -7.06
CA SER A 118 -9.52 -15.55 -6.81
C SER A 118 -10.36 -15.39 -5.57
N SER A 119 -11.58 -15.92 -5.62
CA SER A 119 -12.42 -16.08 -4.43
C SER A 119 -12.70 -17.56 -4.24
N SER A 120 -12.59 -18.04 -3.01
CA SER A 120 -13.02 -19.39 -2.63
C SER A 120 -14.55 -19.53 -2.65
N GLU A 121 -15.26 -18.42 -2.44
CA GLU A 121 -16.72 -18.39 -2.31
C GLU A 121 -17.34 -17.57 -3.45
N ALA A 122 -18.49 -18.02 -3.94
CA ALA A 122 -19.28 -17.25 -4.90
C ALA A 122 -19.96 -16.07 -4.18
N TRP A 123 -19.86 -14.89 -4.75
CA TRP A 123 -20.60 -13.73 -4.26
C TRP A 123 -21.92 -13.61 -5.00
N SER A 124 -23.00 -13.43 -4.24
CA SER A 124 -24.36 -13.33 -4.76
C SER A 124 -24.58 -12.03 -5.54
N ASP A 125 -23.90 -10.97 -5.11
CA ASP A 125 -23.99 -9.63 -5.68
C ASP A 125 -22.60 -9.07 -5.97
N ALA A 126 -22.53 -8.15 -6.93
CA ALA A 126 -21.35 -7.31 -7.10
C ALA A 126 -21.28 -6.32 -5.94
N VAL A 127 -20.23 -6.42 -5.11
CA VAL A 127 -20.00 -5.47 -4.02
C VAL A 127 -19.47 -4.16 -4.64
N MET A 128 -20.22 -3.07 -4.46
CA MET A 128 -19.82 -1.71 -4.88
C MET A 128 -18.85 -1.05 -3.88
#